data_AF-A0A418KJE9-F1
#
_entry.id   AF-A0A418KJE9-F1
#
_cell.length_a   1.000
_cell.length_b   1.000
_cell.length_c   1.000
_cell.angle_alpha   90.00
_cell.angle_beta   90.00
_cell.angle_gamma   90.00
#
_symmetry.space_group_name_H-M   'P 1'
#
loop_
_entity.id
_entity.type
_entity.pdbx_description
1 polymer ?
#
loop_
_entity_poly.entity_id
_entity_poly.type
_entity_poly.pdbx_seq_one_letter_code
_entity_poly.pdbx_strand_id
1 'polypeptide(L)'
;MRRHRPGRGRERRRPGEARGRQGADGRRHHPHPHVPRRPHLTVAVLIPLALAGCGYGAVDVRPHEPEPGSADVCADLQDALPDTVDDAVRRDVEPSSEYVAAWGQPPIVLRCGVPMPASYRPDTQLFDVDGVGWLADEGEGGLFFTAVDREILVEVAVPDDYAPEANVLADLATAILDTVPERELR
;
A
#
# COMPACT_ATOMS: atom_id res chain seq x y z
N MET A 1 50.01 1.63 21.08
CA MET A 1 50.22 3.09 21.00
C MET A 1 49.15 3.80 21.82
N ARG A 2 49.58 4.65 22.76
CA ARG A 2 48.72 5.57 23.53
C ARG A 2 48.30 6.73 22.62
N ARG A 3 47.06 7.23 22.75
CA ARG A 3 46.76 8.60 23.25
C ARG A 3 45.26 8.93 23.17
N HIS A 4 44.72 9.24 24.34
CA HIS A 4 43.57 10.11 24.59
C HIS A 4 43.70 11.47 23.87
N ARG A 5 42.57 12.10 23.52
CA ARG A 5 42.12 13.33 24.20
C ARG A 5 40.65 13.73 23.90
N PRO A 6 39.95 14.31 24.90
CA PRO A 6 38.56 14.78 24.80
C PRO A 6 38.48 16.30 24.54
N GLY A 7 37.35 16.76 24.02
CA GLY A 7 37.00 18.18 23.89
C GLY A 7 35.87 18.58 24.84
N ARG A 8 36.21 19.34 25.88
CA ARG A 8 35.29 20.05 26.80
C ARG A 8 34.88 21.39 26.17
N GLY A 9 33.61 21.77 26.32
CA GLY A 9 33.15 23.16 26.25
C GLY A 9 32.05 23.39 27.29
N ARG A 10 32.30 24.27 28.25
CA ARG A 10 31.38 24.73 29.31
C ARG A 10 31.16 26.23 29.09
N GLU A 11 29.92 26.72 29.22
CA GLU A 11 29.61 28.11 29.63
C GLU A 11 28.11 28.14 30.01
N ARG A 12 27.73 28.02 31.30
CA ARG A 12 27.50 29.08 32.31
C ARG A 12 26.41 30.10 31.91
N ARG A 13 25.25 30.09 32.64
CA ARG A 13 24.76 31.13 33.60
C ARG A 13 24.17 32.39 32.90
N ARG A 14 23.08 33.05 33.29
CA ARG A 14 22.22 33.14 34.50
C ARG A 14 21.02 34.11 34.20
N PRO A 15 20.14 34.48 35.16
CA PRO A 15 18.72 34.84 34.97
C PRO A 15 18.44 36.35 34.92
N GLY A 16 17.17 36.73 34.74
CA GLY A 16 16.70 38.10 34.98
C GLY A 16 15.18 38.26 34.90
N GLU A 17 14.53 38.30 36.05
CA GLU A 17 13.16 38.75 36.27
C GLU A 17 13.09 40.28 36.19
N ALA A 18 12.03 40.84 35.61
CA ALA A 18 11.74 42.27 35.74
C ALA A 18 10.23 42.51 35.82
N ARG A 19 9.80 42.79 37.07
CA ARG A 19 8.54 43.45 37.40
C ARG A 19 8.56 44.89 36.87
N GLY A 20 7.45 45.34 36.31
CA GLY A 20 7.17 46.74 36.05
C GLY A 20 5.70 47.06 36.34
N ARG A 21 5.47 47.87 37.37
CA ARG A 21 4.16 48.33 37.85
C ARG A 21 4.13 49.86 37.78
N GLN A 22 2.99 50.40 37.35
CA GLN A 22 2.34 51.68 37.73
C GLN A 22 2.57 52.98 36.94
N GLY A 23 1.42 53.59 36.60
CA GLY A 23 1.11 55.01 36.31
C GLY A 23 -0.30 55.06 35.71
N ALA A 24 -1.40 55.39 36.41
CA ALA A 24 -1.93 56.72 36.81
C ALA A 24 -1.97 57.71 35.62
N ASP A 25 -3.01 58.47 35.28
CA ASP A 25 -4.34 58.82 35.80
C ASP A 25 -5.11 59.42 34.60
N GLY A 26 -6.44 59.41 34.61
CA GLY A 26 -7.23 59.93 33.49
C GLY A 26 -8.73 59.73 33.64
N ARG A 27 -9.31 60.28 34.71
CA ARG A 27 -10.76 60.33 34.93
C ARG A 27 -11.48 61.03 33.77
N ARG A 28 -12.40 60.32 33.12
CA ARG A 28 -13.57 60.93 32.45
C ARG A 28 -14.81 60.13 32.84
N HIS A 29 -15.70 60.80 33.57
CA HIS A 29 -17.04 60.32 33.89
C HIS A 29 -17.86 60.28 32.60
N HIS A 30 -18.35 59.09 32.24
CA HIS A 30 -19.45 58.95 31.29
C HIS A 30 -20.53 58.00 31.85
N PRO A 31 -21.81 58.28 31.55
CA PRO A 31 -22.96 57.69 32.23
C PRO A 31 -23.11 56.20 31.90
N HIS A 32 -23.59 55.40 32.85
CA HIS A 32 -23.86 53.98 32.67
C HIS A 32 -25.16 53.73 31.85
N PRO A 33 -25.10 53.04 30.71
CA PRO A 33 -26.19 52.21 30.25
C PRO A 33 -26.07 50.82 30.90
N HIS A 34 -27.14 50.41 31.57
CA HIS A 34 -27.30 49.06 32.09
C HIS A 34 -27.29 48.05 30.93
N VAL A 35 -26.22 47.25 30.83
CA VAL A 35 -26.16 46.10 29.93
C VAL A 35 -26.32 44.79 30.73
N PRO A 36 -27.18 43.87 30.29
CA PRO A 36 -27.40 42.61 30.97
C PRO A 36 -26.17 41.69 30.87
N ARG A 37 -25.87 41.07 32.00
CA ARG A 37 -24.83 40.07 32.26
C ARG A 37 -24.97 38.90 31.27
N ARG A 38 -24.12 38.85 30.24
CA ARG A 38 -24.00 37.67 29.35
C ARG A 38 -23.04 36.66 30.01
N PRO A 39 -23.43 35.39 30.21
CA PRO A 39 -22.52 34.37 30.69
C PRO A 39 -21.45 34.10 29.64
N HIS A 40 -20.20 34.01 30.09
CA HIS A 40 -19.06 33.65 29.25
C HIS A 40 -19.25 32.21 28.75
N LEU A 41 -19.64 32.07 27.48
CA LEU A 41 -19.62 30.80 26.77
C LEU A 41 -18.15 30.43 26.55
N THR A 42 -17.60 29.61 27.43
CA THR A 42 -16.34 28.89 27.19
C THR A 42 -16.54 27.98 25.99
N VAL A 43 -16.13 28.45 24.81
CA VAL A 43 -16.00 27.63 23.62
C VAL A 43 -14.84 26.66 23.88
N ALA A 44 -15.17 25.44 24.32
CA ALA A 44 -14.23 24.34 24.35
C ALA A 44 -13.91 23.98 22.90
N VAL A 45 -12.74 24.42 22.42
CA VAL A 45 -12.20 24.01 21.12
C VAL A 45 -11.82 22.53 21.24
N LEU A 46 -12.74 21.67 20.85
CA LEU A 46 -12.47 20.26 20.57
C LEU A 46 -11.60 20.23 19.31
N ILE A 47 -10.30 20.08 19.50
CA ILE A 47 -9.37 19.80 18.41
C ILE A 47 -9.65 18.35 18.00
N PRO A 48 -10.17 18.07 16.79
CA PRO A 48 -10.31 16.70 16.31
C PRO A 48 -8.90 16.13 16.17
N LEU A 49 -8.59 15.13 16.98
CA LEU A 49 -7.37 14.34 16.88
C LEU A 49 -7.50 13.49 15.61
N ALA A 50 -7.02 14.00 14.48
CA ALA A 50 -6.92 13.22 13.26
C ALA A 50 -5.92 12.09 13.53
N LEU A 51 -6.42 10.86 13.68
CA LEU A 51 -5.62 9.65 13.69
C LEU A 51 -5.07 9.47 12.26
N ALA A 52 -3.94 10.10 11.96
CA ALA A 52 -3.11 9.68 10.85
C ALA A 52 -2.54 8.30 11.22
N GLY A 53 -3.30 7.24 10.96
CA GLY A 53 -2.81 5.89 11.09
C GLY A 53 -1.67 5.68 10.09
N CYS A 54 -0.51 5.25 10.59
CA CYS A 54 0.56 4.71 9.75
C CYS A 54 0.14 3.31 9.24
N GLY A 55 -0.99 3.24 8.55
CA GLY A 55 -1.42 2.05 7.84
C GLY A 55 -0.79 2.01 6.46
N TYR A 56 -0.40 0.82 6.03
CA TYR A 56 -0.08 0.55 4.64
C TYR A 56 -1.39 0.70 3.85
N GLY A 57 -1.55 1.77 3.08
CA GLY A 57 -2.80 2.12 2.37
C GLY A 57 -3.20 1.09 1.29
N ALA A 58 -4.23 1.39 0.50
CA ALA A 58 -4.52 0.56 -0.68
C ALA A 58 -3.35 0.61 -1.68
N VAL A 59 -3.13 -0.48 -2.41
CA VAL A 59 -2.17 -0.52 -3.51
C VAL A 59 -2.80 0.16 -4.73
N ASP A 60 -2.18 1.24 -5.20
CA ASP A 60 -2.60 1.91 -6.43
C ASP A 60 -2.26 1.03 -7.63
N VAL A 61 -3.30 0.63 -8.37
CA VAL A 61 -3.17 -0.20 -9.56
C VAL A 61 -3.81 0.51 -10.75
N ARG A 62 -3.20 0.35 -11.93
CA ARG A 62 -3.86 0.81 -13.16
C ARG A 62 -5.19 0.05 -13.33
N PRO A 63 -6.31 0.74 -13.62
CA PRO A 63 -7.58 0.07 -13.89
C PRO A 63 -7.39 -1.07 -14.90
N HIS A 64 -8.04 -2.19 -14.61
CA HIS A 64 -7.94 -3.42 -15.38
C HIS A 64 -9.35 -3.90 -15.72
N GLU A 65 -9.59 -4.15 -17.01
CA GLU A 65 -10.78 -4.82 -17.50
C GLU A 65 -10.31 -6.15 -18.11
N PRO A 66 -10.85 -7.30 -17.67
CA PRO A 66 -10.44 -8.59 -18.18
C PRO A 66 -10.95 -8.82 -19.61
N GLU A 67 -10.30 -9.71 -20.35
CA GLU A 67 -10.75 -10.15 -21.67
C GLU A 67 -12.18 -10.71 -21.61
N PRO A 68 -13.02 -10.49 -22.64
CA PRO A 68 -14.41 -10.97 -22.65
C PRO A 68 -14.51 -12.49 -22.40
N GLY A 69 -15.43 -12.87 -21.51
CA GLY A 69 -15.63 -14.28 -21.13
C GLY A 69 -14.78 -14.74 -19.94
N SER A 70 -13.93 -13.88 -19.37
CA SER A 70 -13.10 -14.23 -18.21
C SER A 70 -13.77 -13.99 -16.86
N ALA A 71 -14.88 -13.23 -16.81
CA ALA A 71 -15.43 -12.67 -15.57
C ALA A 71 -15.75 -13.74 -14.50
N ASP A 72 -16.46 -14.80 -14.86
CA ASP A 72 -16.86 -15.85 -13.92
C ASP A 72 -15.63 -16.60 -13.36
N VAL A 73 -14.70 -17.00 -14.24
CA VAL A 73 -13.45 -17.67 -13.85
C VAL A 73 -12.58 -16.78 -12.95
N CYS A 74 -12.50 -15.48 -13.27
CA CYS A 74 -11.72 -14.55 -12.47
C CYS A 74 -12.35 -14.28 -11.10
N ALA A 75 -13.69 -14.28 -11.01
CA ALA A 75 -14.38 -14.19 -9.73
C ALA A 75 -14.10 -15.43 -8.86
N ASP A 76 -14.22 -16.63 -9.43
CA ASP A 76 -13.91 -17.89 -8.74
C ASP A 76 -12.44 -17.92 -8.27
N LEU A 77 -11.50 -17.50 -9.12
CA LEU A 77 -10.10 -17.38 -8.74
C LEU A 77 -9.93 -16.42 -7.55
N GLN A 78 -10.57 -15.26 -7.59
CA GLN A 78 -10.45 -14.23 -6.56
C GLN A 78 -10.97 -14.66 -5.19
N ASP A 79 -12.00 -15.51 -5.17
CA ASP A 79 -12.50 -16.16 -3.95
C ASP A 79 -11.57 -17.27 -3.44
N ALA A 80 -10.83 -17.93 -4.33
CA ALA A 80 -9.89 -18.99 -4.01
C ALA A 80 -8.48 -18.50 -3.61
N LEU A 81 -8.15 -17.23 -3.89
CA LEU A 81 -6.82 -16.68 -3.61
C LEU A 81 -6.49 -16.67 -2.11
N PRO A 82 -5.23 -16.95 -1.75
CA PRO A 82 -4.81 -16.98 -0.36
C PRO A 82 -4.71 -15.57 0.25
N ASP A 83 -4.92 -15.48 1.56
CA ASP A 83 -4.71 -14.25 2.34
C ASP A 83 -3.22 -13.86 2.46
N THR A 84 -2.30 -14.80 2.19
CA THR A 84 -0.85 -14.61 2.27
C THR A 84 -0.13 -15.32 1.14
N VAL A 85 0.89 -14.69 0.58
CA VAL A 85 1.77 -15.23 -0.47
C VAL A 85 3.20 -14.86 -0.14
N ASP A 86 4.11 -15.83 -0.01
CA ASP A 86 5.51 -15.60 0.40
C ASP A 86 5.62 -14.71 1.66
N ASP A 87 4.85 -15.05 2.70
CA ASP A 87 4.66 -14.26 3.95
C ASP A 87 4.08 -12.84 3.76
N ALA A 88 3.80 -12.41 2.53
CA ALA A 88 3.20 -11.12 2.21
C ALA A 88 1.68 -11.17 2.42
N VAL A 89 1.17 -10.29 3.28
CA VAL A 89 -0.26 -10.21 3.61
C VAL A 89 -1.04 -9.51 2.51
N ARG A 90 -2.25 -10.00 2.20
CA ARG A 90 -3.18 -9.41 1.23
C ARG A 90 -3.53 -7.97 1.58
N ARG A 91 -3.68 -7.13 0.56
CA ARG A 91 -3.98 -5.70 0.68
C ARG A 91 -5.13 -5.31 -0.25
N ASP A 92 -5.85 -4.28 0.17
CA ASP A 92 -6.82 -3.62 -0.70
C ASP A 92 -6.12 -2.98 -1.90
N VAL A 93 -6.82 -2.91 -3.03
CA VAL A 93 -6.38 -2.25 -4.27
C VAL A 93 -7.26 -1.05 -4.57
N GLU A 94 -6.68 -0.01 -5.18
CA GLU A 94 -7.38 1.19 -5.63
C GLU A 94 -7.07 1.44 -7.12
N PRO A 95 -8.09 1.57 -7.99
CA PRO A 95 -9.51 1.39 -7.68
C PRO A 95 -9.82 -0.07 -7.32
N SER A 96 -10.85 -0.25 -6.49
CA SER A 96 -11.35 -1.58 -6.14
C SER A 96 -11.69 -2.37 -7.41
N SER A 97 -11.21 -3.61 -7.51
CA SER A 97 -11.42 -4.46 -8.67
C SER A 97 -11.68 -5.89 -8.24
N GLU A 98 -12.64 -6.53 -8.91
CA GLU A 98 -12.96 -7.93 -8.75
C GLU A 98 -11.97 -8.84 -9.48
N TYR A 99 -10.99 -8.29 -10.21
CA TYR A 99 -10.07 -9.05 -11.07
C TYR A 99 -8.59 -8.81 -10.75
N VAL A 100 -8.32 -8.00 -9.72
CA VAL A 100 -6.96 -7.65 -9.27
C VAL A 100 -6.84 -7.97 -7.79
N ALA A 101 -5.73 -8.59 -7.40
CA ALA A 101 -5.34 -8.78 -6.00
C ALA A 101 -3.92 -8.25 -5.78
N ALA A 102 -3.62 -7.87 -4.55
CA ALA A 102 -2.28 -7.47 -4.17
C ALA A 102 -1.88 -7.95 -2.78
N TRP A 103 -0.58 -8.15 -2.58
CA TRP A 103 0.01 -8.54 -1.30
C TRP A 103 1.27 -7.73 -1.01
N GLY A 104 1.54 -7.48 0.27
CA GLY A 104 2.84 -7.00 0.74
C GLY A 104 3.22 -5.56 0.37
N GLN A 105 4.49 -5.25 0.58
CA GLN A 105 5.13 -3.97 0.23
C GLN A 105 6.64 -4.17 0.05
N PRO A 106 7.20 -4.07 -1.17
CA PRO A 106 6.55 -3.68 -2.42
C PRO A 106 5.44 -4.65 -2.86
N PRO A 107 4.43 -4.19 -3.62
CA PRO A 107 3.25 -5.00 -3.88
C PRO A 107 3.53 -6.10 -4.92
N ILE A 108 3.21 -7.35 -4.56
CA ILE A 108 2.93 -8.40 -5.54
C ILE A 108 1.54 -8.11 -6.09
N VAL A 109 1.35 -8.10 -7.41
CA VAL A 109 0.05 -7.78 -8.03
C VAL A 109 -0.35 -8.89 -8.98
N LEU A 110 -1.52 -9.49 -8.75
CA LEU A 110 -2.15 -10.45 -9.65
C LEU A 110 -3.25 -9.78 -10.46
N ARG A 111 -3.28 -10.05 -11.77
CA ARG A 111 -4.35 -9.65 -12.69
C ARG A 111 -4.89 -10.88 -13.41
N CYS A 112 -6.19 -11.10 -13.35
CA CYS A 112 -6.85 -12.17 -14.08
C CYS A 112 -7.47 -11.68 -15.40
N GLY A 113 -7.48 -12.52 -16.42
CA GLY A 113 -8.07 -12.22 -17.74
C GLY A 113 -7.21 -11.24 -18.54
N VAL A 114 -5.89 -11.28 -18.42
CA VAL A 114 -4.99 -10.46 -19.24
C VAL A 114 -4.94 -10.98 -20.69
N PRO A 115 -4.66 -10.13 -21.69
CA PRO A 115 -4.41 -10.61 -23.05
C PRO A 115 -3.12 -11.43 -23.13
N MET A 116 -2.98 -12.22 -24.19
CA MET A 116 -1.73 -12.95 -24.48
C MET A 116 -0.53 -11.98 -24.57
N PRO A 117 0.54 -12.18 -23.78
CA PRO A 117 1.72 -11.33 -23.83
C PRO A 117 2.34 -11.31 -25.24
N ALA A 118 2.81 -10.13 -25.66
CA ALA A 118 3.42 -9.96 -26.98
C ALA A 118 4.75 -10.73 -27.14
N SER A 119 5.38 -11.08 -26.04
CA SER A 119 6.60 -11.91 -25.96
C SER A 119 6.34 -13.38 -26.26
N TYR A 120 5.12 -13.88 -26.04
CA TYR A 120 4.79 -15.30 -26.18
C TYR A 120 5.00 -15.80 -27.62
N ARG A 121 5.71 -16.93 -27.74
CA ARG A 121 5.82 -17.73 -28.96
C ARG A 121 5.50 -19.19 -28.63
N PRO A 122 4.94 -19.97 -29.59
CA PRO A 122 4.60 -21.37 -29.36
C PRO A 122 5.79 -22.27 -28.93
N ASP A 123 7.02 -21.85 -29.24
CA ASP A 123 8.27 -22.53 -28.89
C ASP A 123 8.97 -21.93 -27.66
N THR A 124 8.36 -20.95 -27.00
CA THR A 124 8.89 -20.37 -25.76
C THR A 124 8.90 -21.42 -24.66
N GLN A 125 10.04 -21.56 -23.99
CA GLN A 125 10.13 -22.38 -22.79
C GLN A 125 9.41 -21.68 -21.62
N LEU A 126 8.49 -22.39 -20.98
CA LEU A 126 7.78 -21.94 -19.80
C LEU A 126 8.47 -22.45 -18.54
N PHE A 127 8.34 -21.69 -17.46
CA PHE A 127 8.69 -22.13 -16.13
C PHE A 127 7.51 -22.92 -15.56
N ASP A 128 7.72 -24.20 -15.27
CA ASP A 128 6.74 -24.99 -14.53
C ASP A 128 6.96 -24.77 -13.04
N VAL A 129 5.94 -24.23 -12.38
CA VAL A 129 5.90 -24.11 -10.91
C VAL A 129 4.61 -24.75 -10.45
N ASP A 130 4.76 -25.87 -9.74
CA ASP A 130 3.66 -26.66 -9.19
C ASP A 130 2.55 -26.98 -10.21
N GLY A 131 2.93 -27.27 -11.46
CA GLY A 131 2.00 -27.66 -12.52
C GLY A 131 1.33 -26.51 -13.26
N VAL A 132 1.73 -25.25 -12.99
CA VAL A 132 1.35 -24.09 -13.80
C VAL A 132 2.54 -23.64 -14.65
N GLY A 133 2.29 -23.46 -15.95
CA GLY A 133 3.26 -23.04 -16.95
C GLY A 133 3.30 -21.52 -17.13
N TRP A 134 4.38 -20.91 -16.64
CA TRP A 134 4.57 -19.47 -16.61
C TRP A 134 5.50 -18.97 -17.71
N LEU A 135 5.04 -17.98 -18.47
CA LEU A 135 5.89 -17.11 -19.27
C LEU A 135 6.45 -16.01 -18.38
N ALA A 136 7.78 -15.84 -18.35
CA ALA A 136 8.42 -14.75 -17.61
C ALA A 136 8.84 -13.61 -18.55
N ASP A 137 8.47 -12.39 -18.20
CA ASP A 137 8.88 -11.15 -18.86
C ASP A 137 9.58 -10.22 -17.86
N GLU A 138 10.60 -9.50 -18.32
CA GLU A 138 11.28 -8.50 -17.49
C GLU A 138 10.37 -7.30 -17.20
N GLY A 139 10.28 -6.93 -15.92
CA GLY A 139 9.61 -5.73 -15.45
C GLY A 139 10.60 -4.69 -14.92
N GLU A 140 10.10 -3.51 -14.57
CA GLU A 140 10.89 -2.54 -13.81
C GLU A 140 10.93 -2.95 -12.33
N GLY A 141 12.09 -3.43 -11.86
CA GLY A 141 12.30 -3.83 -10.46
C GLY A 141 11.63 -5.15 -10.07
N GLY A 142 11.48 -6.07 -11.03
CA GLY A 142 10.85 -7.37 -10.83
C GLY A 142 10.60 -8.11 -12.13
N LEU A 143 9.78 -9.15 -12.04
CA LEU A 143 9.35 -9.98 -13.16
C LEU A 143 7.83 -9.97 -13.28
N PHE A 144 7.34 -10.11 -14.51
CA PHE A 144 5.95 -10.45 -14.79
C PHE A 144 5.88 -11.93 -15.18
N PHE A 145 5.04 -12.69 -14.50
CA PHE A 145 4.78 -14.09 -14.82
C PHE A 145 3.34 -14.24 -15.32
N THR A 146 3.16 -14.73 -16.54
CA THR A 146 1.84 -15.01 -17.10
C THR A 146 1.62 -16.51 -17.25
N ALA A 147 0.55 -17.05 -16.65
CA ALA A 147 0.13 -18.44 -16.81
C ALA A 147 -0.50 -18.65 -18.20
N VAL A 148 0.35 -18.91 -19.21
CA VAL A 148 -0.04 -19.00 -20.63
C VAL A 148 -0.52 -20.41 -21.04
N ASP A 149 -0.45 -21.37 -20.14
CA ASP A 149 -1.00 -22.72 -20.31
C ASP A 149 -2.45 -22.85 -19.80
N ARG A 150 -3.05 -21.75 -19.31
CA ARG A 150 -4.43 -21.65 -18.85
C ARG A 150 -5.35 -21.06 -19.91
N GLU A 151 -6.63 -21.43 -19.94
CA GLU A 151 -7.62 -20.85 -20.87
C GLU A 151 -7.80 -19.35 -20.66
N ILE A 152 -7.93 -18.92 -19.41
CA ILE A 152 -7.93 -17.52 -18.97
C ILE A 152 -6.54 -17.20 -18.40
N LEU A 153 -5.89 -16.16 -18.90
CA LEU A 153 -4.52 -15.84 -18.48
C LEU A 153 -4.52 -15.08 -17.16
N VAL A 154 -3.61 -15.48 -16.29
CA VAL A 154 -3.33 -14.81 -15.01
C VAL A 154 -1.90 -14.29 -15.06
N GLU A 155 -1.73 -12.98 -14.86
CA GLU A 155 -0.42 -12.33 -14.75
C GLU A 155 -0.13 -11.99 -13.29
N VAL A 156 1.09 -12.22 -12.85
CA VAL A 156 1.59 -11.85 -11.53
C VAL A 156 2.85 -11.01 -11.69
N ALA A 157 2.80 -9.77 -11.22
CA ALA A 157 3.96 -8.90 -11.07
C ALA A 157 4.62 -9.18 -9.72
N VAL A 158 5.88 -9.60 -9.74
CA VAL A 158 6.66 -9.96 -8.54
C VAL A 158 7.89 -9.07 -8.44
N PRO A 159 7.96 -8.17 -7.43
CA PRO A 159 9.16 -7.38 -7.18
C PRO A 159 10.39 -8.22 -6.82
N ASP A 160 11.59 -7.72 -7.14
CA ASP A 160 12.87 -8.41 -6.85
C ASP A 160 13.09 -8.70 -5.35
N ASP A 161 12.41 -7.96 -4.46
CA ASP A 161 12.43 -8.17 -3.01
C ASP A 161 11.93 -9.57 -2.57
N TYR A 162 11.18 -10.26 -3.44
CA TYR A 162 10.63 -11.61 -3.20
C TYR A 162 11.45 -12.71 -3.87
N ALA A 163 12.71 -12.45 -4.25
CA ALA A 163 13.57 -13.47 -4.83
C ALA A 163 13.88 -14.60 -3.81
N PRO A 164 13.76 -15.90 -4.20
CA PRO A 164 13.36 -16.39 -5.52
C PRO A 164 11.84 -16.30 -5.74
N GLU A 165 11.44 -15.70 -6.86
CA GLU A 165 10.06 -15.37 -7.20
C GLU A 165 9.16 -16.61 -7.32
N ALA A 166 9.76 -17.79 -7.51
CA ALA A 166 9.04 -19.07 -7.59
C ALA A 166 8.21 -19.38 -6.34
N ASN A 167 8.59 -18.89 -5.15
CA ASN A 167 7.79 -19.10 -3.93
C ASN A 167 6.41 -18.43 -4.04
N VAL A 168 6.37 -17.19 -4.55
CA VAL A 168 5.14 -16.45 -4.80
C VAL A 168 4.22 -17.22 -5.75
N LEU A 169 4.79 -17.80 -6.80
CA LEU A 169 4.03 -18.57 -7.80
C LEU A 169 3.50 -19.90 -7.24
N ALA A 170 4.29 -20.58 -6.40
CA ALA A 170 3.89 -21.84 -5.75
C ALA A 170 2.66 -21.66 -4.85
N ASP A 171 2.64 -20.60 -4.03
CA ASP A 171 1.51 -20.29 -3.15
C ASP A 171 0.21 -19.98 -3.92
N LEU A 172 0.34 -19.49 -5.16
CA LEU A 172 -0.79 -19.19 -6.04
C LEU A 172 -1.25 -20.37 -6.90
N ALA A 173 -0.39 -21.38 -7.10
CA ALA A 173 -0.61 -22.45 -8.07
C ALA A 173 -1.89 -23.24 -7.78
N THR A 174 -2.17 -23.56 -6.52
CA THR A 174 -3.38 -24.33 -6.15
C THR A 174 -4.66 -23.58 -6.54
N ALA A 175 -4.76 -22.29 -6.22
CA ALA A 175 -5.94 -21.49 -6.57
C ALA A 175 -6.14 -21.41 -8.09
N ILE A 176 -5.05 -21.28 -8.85
CA ILE A 176 -5.09 -21.24 -10.32
C ILE A 176 -5.52 -22.59 -10.90
N LEU A 177 -4.97 -23.70 -10.41
CA LEU A 177 -5.31 -25.04 -10.89
C LEU A 177 -6.78 -25.42 -10.59
N ASP A 178 -7.30 -25.01 -9.45
CA ASP A 178 -8.67 -25.34 -9.02
C ASP A 178 -9.73 -24.53 -9.76
N THR A 179 -9.39 -23.33 -10.26
CA THR A 179 -10.37 -22.37 -10.81
C THR A 179 -10.18 -22.07 -12.29
N VAL A 180 -8.96 -22.19 -12.82
CA VAL A 180 -8.64 -21.80 -14.19
C VAL A 180 -8.31 -23.04 -15.04
N PRO A 181 -9.19 -23.42 -15.98
CA PRO A 181 -8.98 -24.61 -16.81
C PRO A 181 -7.68 -24.57 -17.62
N GLU A 182 -7.12 -25.76 -17.85
CA GLU A 182 -6.00 -25.96 -18.77
C GLU A 182 -6.38 -25.65 -20.20
N ARG A 183 -5.51 -24.94 -20.91
CA ARG A 183 -5.64 -24.76 -22.35
C ARG A 183 -5.26 -26.06 -23.04
N GLU A 184 -6.24 -26.72 -23.66
CA GLU A 184 -5.96 -27.82 -24.58
C GLU A 184 -5.13 -27.31 -25.77
N LEU A 185 -3.85 -27.71 -25.84
CA LEU A 185 -3.01 -27.47 -27.01
C LEU A 185 -3.56 -28.34 -28.16
N ARG A 186 -4.25 -27.70 -29.11
CA ARG A 186 -4.78 -28.37 -30.31
C ARG A 186 -3.83 -28.24 -31.50
#